data_AF-A0A1W2DN20-F1
#
_entry.id   AF-A0A1W2DN20-F1
#
_cell.length_a   1.000
_cell.length_b   1.000
_cell.length_c   1.000
_cell.angle_alpha   90.00
_cell.angle_beta   90.00
_cell.angle_gamma   90.00
#
_symmetry.space_group_name_H-M   'P 1'
#
loop_
_entity.id
_entity.type
_entity.pdbx_description
1 polymer ?
#
loop_
_entity_poly.entity_id
_entity_poly.type
_entity_poly.pdbx_seq_one_letter_code
_entity_poly.pdbx_strand_id
1 'polypeptide(L)' 'MAGPISKLRKAIKTFREFDPEMEYLNGAVSHYDLERRQREIDQGRFRNRPQF' A
#
# COMPACT_ATOMS: atom_id res chain seq x y z
N MET A 1 1.19 -9.50 31.21
CA MET A 1 1.83 -8.31 30.63
C MET A 1 2.46 -8.70 29.30
N ALA A 2 1.83 -8.36 28.17
CA ALA A 2 2.30 -8.76 26.84
C ALA A 2 3.49 -7.89 26.42
N GLY A 3 4.67 -8.52 26.32
CA GLY A 3 5.95 -7.86 26.07
C GLY A 3 6.11 -7.25 24.67
N PRO A 4 7.31 -6.71 24.36
CA PRO A 4 7.62 -5.94 23.14
C PRO A 4 7.38 -6.70 21.82
N ILE A 5 7.30 -8.04 21.89
CA ILE A 5 7.03 -8.93 20.77
C ILE A 5 5.64 -8.67 20.16
N SER A 6 4.64 -8.31 20.97
CA SER A 6 3.29 -8.01 20.48
C SER A 6 3.21 -6.69 19.71
N LYS A 7 4.03 -5.69 20.05
CA LYS A 7 4.15 -4.44 19.29
C LYS A 7 4.82 -4.67 17.94
N LEU A 8 5.87 -5.50 17.92
CA LEU A 8 6.57 -5.87 16.69
C LEU A 8 5.64 -6.62 15.72
N ARG A 9 4.88 -7.61 16.21
CA ARG A 9 3.89 -8.33 15.39
C ARG A 9 2.80 -7.41 14.85
N LYS A 10 2.34 -6.44 15.65
CA LYS A 10 1.33 -5.47 15.21
C LYS A 10 1.89 -4.55 14.13
N ALA A 11 3.13 -4.05 14.27
CA ALA A 11 3.78 -3.23 13.26
C ALA A 11 4.01 -3.99 11.95
N ILE A 12 4.44 -5.25 12.01
CA ILE A 12 4.59 -6.11 10.81
C ILE A 12 3.23 -6.38 10.16
N LYS A 13 2.19 -6.61 10.95
CA LYS A 13 0.83 -6.81 10.41
C LYS A 13 0.34 -5.54 9.70
N THR A 14 0.49 -4.38 10.34
CA THR A 14 0.12 -3.09 9.74
C THR A 14 0.96 -2.75 8.50
N PHE A 15 2.24 -3.11 8.48
CA PHE A 15 3.08 -2.95 7.29
C PHE A 15 2.65 -3.88 6.15
N ARG A 16 2.19 -5.10 6.47
CA ARG A 16 1.64 -6.04 5.50
C ARG A 16 0.25 -5.65 4.99
N GLU A 17 -0.51 -4.92 5.80
CA GLU A 17 -1.81 -4.33 5.44
C GLU A 17 -1.65 -2.94 4.78
N PHE A 18 -0.42 -2.41 4.68
CA PHE A 18 -0.17 -1.17 3.97
C PHE A 18 -0.38 -1.40 2.49
N ASP A 19 -1.40 -0.75 1.95
CA ASP A 19 -1.79 -0.87 0.56
C ASP A 19 -1.21 0.32 -0.24
N PRO A 20 -0.05 0.13 -0.90
CA PRO A 20 0.60 1.21 -1.64
C PRO A 20 -0.21 1.63 -2.88
N GLU A 21 -1.11 0.77 -3.36
CA GLU A 21 -1.99 1.07 -4.49
C GLU A 21 -3.04 2.11 -4.06
N MET A 22 -3.65 1.92 -2.90
CA MET A 22 -4.58 2.86 -2.29
C MET A 22 -3.91 4.17 -1.93
N GLU A 23 -2.70 4.17 -1.37
CA GLU A 23 -1.97 5.43 -1.12
C GLU A 23 -1.67 6.16 -2.43
N TYR A 24 -1.30 5.42 -3.48
CA TYR A 24 -1.05 5.99 -4.80
C TYR A 24 -2.31 6.60 -5.42
N LEU A 25 -3.46 5.94 -5.29
CA LEU A 25 -4.76 6.46 -5.74
C LEU A 25 -5.20 7.68 -4.93
N ASN A 26 -5.02 7.66 -3.60
CA ASN A 26 -5.40 8.75 -2.71
C ASN A 26 -4.61 10.05 -2.96
N GLY A 27 -3.44 9.96 -3.60
CA GLY A 27 -2.68 11.15 -4.00
C GLY A 27 -3.19 11.83 -5.28
N ALA A 28 -4.29 11.34 -5.89
CA ALA A 28 -4.81 11.91 -7.13
C ALA A 28 -5.41 13.30 -6.89
N VAL A 29 -5.07 14.26 -7.76
CA VAL A 29 -5.51 15.66 -7.64
C VAL A 29 -6.75 15.99 -8.48
N SER A 30 -7.17 15.07 -9.36
CA SER A 30 -8.28 15.24 -10.29
C SER A 30 -8.77 13.88 -10.79
N HIS A 31 -10.00 13.81 -11.33
CA HIS A 31 -10.56 12.57 -11.88
C HIS A 31 -9.70 11.95 -12.99
N TYR A 32 -9.17 12.77 -13.91
CA TYR A 32 -8.28 12.29 -14.97
C TYR A 32 -6.99 11.66 -14.41
N ASP A 33 -6.43 12.25 -13.34
CA ASP A 33 -5.25 11.71 -12.68
C ASP A 33 -5.58 10.40 -11.96
N LEU A 34 -6.75 10.31 -11.33
CA LEU A 34 -7.23 9.08 -10.69
C LEU A 34 -7.38 7.94 -11.70
N GLU A 35 -8.01 8.19 -12.86
CA GLU A 35 -8.14 7.20 -13.93
C GLU A 35 -6.77 6.76 -14.47
N ARG A 36 -5.85 7.71 -14.65
CA ARG A 36 -4.49 7.41 -15.10
C ARG A 36 -3.77 6.52 -14.09
N ARG A 37 -3.80 6.86 -12.80
CA ARG A 37 -3.17 6.08 -11.73
C ARG A 37 -3.78 4.69 -11.59
N GLN A 38 -5.10 4.60 -11.73
CA GLN A 38 -5.81 3.32 -11.76
C GLN A 38 -5.29 2.45 -12.92
N ARG A 39 -5.18 2.99 -14.14
CA ARG A 39 -4.61 2.27 -15.28
C ARG A 39 -3.16 1.82 -15.03
N GLU A 40 -2.35 2.64 -14.36
CA GLU A 40 -0.97 2.27 -14.02
C GLU A 40 -0.92 1.12 -13.00
N ILE A 41 -1.85 1.08 -12.04
CA ILE A 41 -2.03 -0.05 -11.12
C ILE A 41 -2.45 -1.31 -11.89
N ASP A 42 -3.46 -1.20 -12.76
CA ASP A 42 -3.94 -2.30 -13.60
C ASP A 42 -2.85 -2.85 -14.55
N GLN A 43 -1.95 -1.98 -15.03
CA GLN A 43 -0.77 -2.37 -15.81
C GLN A 43 0.30 -3.08 -14.97
N GLY A 44 0.11 -3.20 -13.66
CA GLY A 44 1.00 -3.94 -12.78
C GLY A 44 2.16 -3.12 -12.24
N ARG A 45 2.03 -1.79 -12.14
CA ARG A 45 3.06 -0.92 -11.53
C ARG A 45 3.54 -1.41 -10.15
N PHE A 46 2.68 -2.08 -9.40
CA PHE A 46 2.98 -2.60 -8.07
C PHE A 46 3.22 -4.13 -8.04
N ARG A 47 3.08 -4.84 -9.17
CA ARG A 47 3.24 -6.31 -9.25
C ARG A 47 4.68 -6.80 -8.98
N ASN A 48 5.69 -5.97 -9.21
CA ASN A 48 7.10 -6.33 -9.04
C ASN A 48 7.71 -5.86 -7.71
N ARG A 49 6.90 -5.44 -6.74
CA ARG A 49 7.44 -5.03 -5.45
C ARG A 49 7.73 -6.27 -4.59
N PRO A 50 9.00 -6.56 -4.24
CA PRO A 50 9.29 -7.63 -3.30
C PRO A 50 8.69 -7.24 -1.95
N GLN A 51 7.69 -8.00 -1.48
CA GLN A 51 7.22 -7.96 -0.10
C GLN A 51 8.34 -8.52 0.77
N PHE A 52 9.17 -7.64 1.35
CA PHE A 52 10.10 -7.96 2.42
C PHE A 52 9.44 -7.70 3.78
#